data_AF-A0A0E9Y0P7-F1
#
_entry.id   AF-A0A0E9Y0P7-F1
#
_cell.length_a   1.000
_cell.length_b   1.000
_cell.length_c   1.000
_cell.angle_alpha   90.00
_cell.angle_beta   90.00
_cell.angle_gamma   90.00
#
_symmetry.space_group_name_H-M   'P 1'
#
loop_
_entity.id
_entity.type
_entity.pdbx_description
1 polymer ?
#
loop_
_entity_poly.entity_id
_entity_poly.type
_entity_poly.pdbx_seq_one_letter_code
_entity_poly.pdbx_strand_id
1 'polypeptide(L)'
;MTDKMARSLRRLQEIALRPDPLSTPGYIELLIEAEKQECKPGYKKRVAELQNVLEGALIVNKVAKGEPLTDQEYKMSVGSRIKRWLRHQTKKWKFM
;
A
#
# COMPACT_ATOMS: atom_id res chain seq x y z
N MET A 1 -13.61 -4.65 21.11
CA MET A 1 -14.12 -4.49 19.72
C MET A 1 -13.00 -4.71 18.69
N THR A 2 -11.83 -4.12 18.90
CA THR A 2 -10.64 -4.20 18.04
C THR A 2 -10.05 -5.61 17.90
N ASP A 3 -10.10 -6.45 18.94
CA ASP A 3 -9.57 -7.82 18.88
C ASP A 3 -10.26 -8.72 17.85
N LYS A 4 -11.59 -8.63 17.72
CA LYS A 4 -12.33 -9.39 16.71
C LYS A 4 -11.90 -8.95 15.31
N MET A 5 -11.81 -7.64 15.07
CA MET A 5 -11.37 -7.09 13.78
C MET A 5 -9.92 -7.51 13.45
N ALA A 6 -9.02 -7.46 14.43
CA ALA A 6 -7.63 -7.86 14.26
C ALA A 6 -7.50 -9.37 13.93
N ARG A 7 -8.28 -10.22 14.60
CA ARG A 7 -8.33 -11.67 14.30
C ARG A 7 -8.91 -11.95 12.93
N SER A 8 -10.01 -11.30 12.55
CA SER A 8 -10.59 -11.44 11.21
C SER A 8 -9.61 -11.00 10.12
N LEU A 9 -8.89 -9.89 10.32
CA LEU A 9 -7.86 -9.42 9.38
C LEU A 9 -6.71 -10.42 9.25
N ARG A 10 -6.17 -10.95 10.36
CA ARG A 10 -5.12 -11.97 10.31
C ARG A 10 -5.61 -13.22 9.58
N ARG A 11 -6.83 -13.68 9.89
CA ARG A 11 -7.40 -14.85 9.23
C ARG A 11 -7.59 -14.62 7.73
N LEU A 12 -8.05 -13.45 7.32
CA LEU A 12 -8.15 -13.07 5.90
C LEU A 12 -6.78 -13.07 5.22
N GLN A 13 -5.72 -12.61 5.88
CA GLN A 13 -4.35 -12.65 5.37
C GLN A 13 -3.83 -14.09 5.23
N GLU A 14 -4.12 -14.97 6.20
CA GLU A 14 -3.71 -16.38 6.19
C GLU A 14 -4.39 -17.19 5.06
N ILE A 15 -5.66 -16.92 4.78
CA ILE A 15 -6.43 -17.67 3.77
C ILE A 15 -6.34 -17.05 2.37
N ALA A 16 -5.74 -15.87 2.24
CA ALA A 16 -5.67 -15.20 0.96
C ALA A 16 -4.78 -16.00 0.01
N LEU A 17 -5.35 -16.43 -1.11
CA LEU A 17 -4.61 -17.10 -2.19
C LEU A 17 -3.62 -16.16 -2.88
N ARG A 18 -3.81 -14.84 -2.72
CA ARG A 18 -2.96 -13.78 -3.28
C ARG A 18 -2.56 -12.80 -2.18
N PRO A 19 -1.34 -12.25 -2.21
CA PRO A 19 -0.93 -11.20 -1.28
C PRO A 19 -1.85 -9.99 -1.40
N ASP A 20 -1.88 -9.14 -0.36
CA ASP A 20 -2.68 -7.92 -0.37
C ASP A 20 -2.42 -7.13 -1.66
N PRO A 21 -3.47 -6.88 -2.47
CA PRO A 21 -3.36 -6.25 -3.78
C PRO A 21 -2.73 -4.85 -3.72
N LEU A 22 -2.83 -4.16 -2.58
CA LEU A 22 -2.23 -2.84 -2.37
C LEU A 22 -0.81 -2.91 -1.78
N SER A 23 -0.35 -4.11 -1.42
CA SER A 23 1.00 -4.37 -0.91
C SER A 23 1.97 -4.80 -2.02
N THR A 24 1.48 -5.13 -3.21
CA THR A 24 2.31 -5.59 -4.34
C THR A 24 2.28 -4.55 -5.47
N PRO A 25 3.41 -3.88 -5.79
CA PRO A 25 3.46 -2.88 -6.86
C PRO A 25 2.87 -3.37 -8.19
N GLY A 26 3.24 -4.59 -8.62
CA GLY A 26 2.74 -5.16 -9.87
C GLY A 26 1.23 -5.39 -9.92
N TYR A 27 0.56 -5.60 -8.78
CA TYR A 27 -0.89 -5.71 -8.78
C TYR A 27 -1.57 -4.34 -8.90
N ILE A 28 -0.99 -3.30 -8.31
CA ILE A 28 -1.50 -1.93 -8.45
C ILE A 28 -1.39 -1.46 -9.90
N GLU A 29 -0.31 -1.82 -10.59
CA GLU A 29 -0.15 -1.55 -12.04
C GLU A 29 -1.27 -2.19 -12.86
N LEU A 30 -1.64 -3.45 -12.56
CA LEU A 30 -2.77 -4.12 -13.21
C LEU A 30 -4.10 -3.40 -12.93
N LEU A 31 -4.32 -2.90 -11.71
CA LEU A 31 -5.53 -2.12 -11.38
C LEU A 31 -5.59 -0.79 -12.15
N ILE A 32 -4.44 -0.11 -12.29
CA ILE A 32 -4.34 1.13 -13.08
C ILE A 32 -4.72 0.85 -14.54
N GLU A 33 -4.19 -0.23 -15.11
CA GLU A 33 -4.47 -0.60 -16.50
C GLU A 33 -5.94 -0.99 -16.70
N ALA A 34 -6.52 -1.78 -15.78
CA ALA A 34 -7.93 -2.10 -15.81
C ALA A 34 -8.82 -0.84 -15.74
N GLU A 35 -8.51 0.09 -14.85
CA GLU A 35 -9.26 1.35 -14.71
C GLU A 35 -9.16 2.23 -15.96
N LYS A 36 -7.99 2.27 -16.62
CA LYS A 36 -7.80 2.93 -17.92
C LYS A 36 -8.62 2.26 -19.02
N GLN A 37 -8.70 0.93 -19.04
CA GLN A 37 -9.46 0.19 -20.05
C GLN A 37 -10.97 0.34 -19.85
N GLU A 38 -11.45 0.32 -18.61
CA GLU A 38 -12.88 0.52 -18.32
C GLU A 38 -13.38 1.92 -18.70
N CYS A 39 -12.51 2.95 -18.61
CA CYS A 39 -12.81 4.33 -19.01
C CYS A 39 -14.11 4.92 -18.39
N LYS A 40 -14.55 4.41 -17.24
CA LYS A 40 -15.78 4.87 -16.56
C LYS A 40 -15.64 6.35 -16.15
N PRO A 41 -16.73 7.12 -16.06
CA PRO A 41 -16.67 8.50 -15.57
C PRO A 41 -15.86 8.63 -14.28
N GLY A 42 -14.95 9.62 -14.25
CA GLY A 42 -14.03 9.84 -13.13
C GLY A 42 -12.80 8.93 -13.08
N TYR A 43 -12.57 8.04 -14.06
CA TYR A 43 -11.43 7.12 -14.06
C TYR A 43 -10.08 7.83 -13.95
N LYS A 44 -9.90 8.98 -14.60
CA LYS A 44 -8.63 9.75 -14.54
C LYS A 44 -8.23 10.11 -13.10
N LYS A 45 -9.22 10.44 -12.26
CA LYS A 45 -8.98 10.73 -10.84
C LYS A 45 -8.60 9.46 -10.08
N ARG A 46 -9.31 8.35 -10.31
CA ARG A 46 -9.00 7.04 -9.70
C ARG A 46 -7.62 6.54 -10.11
N VAL A 47 -7.25 6.68 -11.38
CA VAL A 47 -5.89 6.36 -11.90
C VAL A 47 -4.83 7.20 -11.20
N ALA A 48 -5.04 8.51 -11.04
CA ALA A 48 -4.10 9.37 -10.33
C ALA A 48 -3.96 8.97 -8.85
N GLU A 49 -5.06 8.62 -8.18
CA GLU A 49 -5.03 8.10 -6.82
C GLU A 49 -4.27 6.76 -6.74
N LEU A 50 -4.52 5.82 -7.64
CA LEU A 50 -3.80 4.54 -7.72
C LEU A 50 -2.30 4.72 -7.99
N GLN A 51 -1.92 5.71 -8.82
CA GLN A 51 -0.50 6.02 -9.06
C GLN A 51 0.21 6.46 -7.78
N ASN A 52 -0.44 7.26 -6.93
CA ASN A 52 0.11 7.65 -5.63
C ASN A 52 0.28 6.43 -4.70
N VAL A 53 -0.63 5.45 -4.78
CA VAL A 53 -0.53 4.21 -4.00
C VAL A 53 0.63 3.35 -4.51
N LEU A 54 0.82 3.26 -5.82
CA LEU A 54 1.93 2.55 -6.44
C LEU A 54 3.29 3.11 -6.00
N GLU A 55 3.45 4.43 -5.98
CA GLU A 55 4.68 5.09 -5.48
C GLU A 55 4.97 4.71 -4.02
N GLY A 56 3.95 4.73 -3.16
CA GLY A 56 4.08 4.29 -1.77
C GLY A 56 4.48 2.81 -1.66
N ALA A 57 3.85 1.94 -2.45
CA ALA A 57 4.14 0.51 -2.45
C ALA A 57 5.57 0.20 -2.92
N LEU A 58 6.08 0.94 -3.91
CA LEU A 58 7.46 0.81 -4.39
C LEU A 58 8.47 1.19 -3.29
N ILE A 59 8.24 2.30 -2.59
CA ILE A 59 9.09 2.73 -1.47
C ILE A 59 9.08 1.68 -0.36
N VAL A 60 7.91 1.17 0.02
CA VAL A 60 7.79 0.12 1.05
C VAL A 60 8.52 -1.16 0.62
N ASN A 61 8.41 -1.55 -0.64
CA ASN A 61 9.10 -2.73 -1.18
C ASN A 61 10.63 -2.55 -1.15
N LYS A 62 11.15 -1.38 -1.55
CA LYS A 62 12.59 -1.05 -1.46
C LYS A 62 13.11 -1.14 -0.02
N VAL A 63 12.37 -0.54 0.93
CA VAL A 63 12.73 -0.60 2.37
C VAL A 63 12.71 -2.03 2.88
N ALA A 64 11.71 -2.84 2.50
CA ALA A 64 11.63 -4.24 2.90
C ALA A 64 12.79 -5.08 2.34
N LYS A 65 13.32 -4.73 1.16
CA LYS A 65 14.51 -5.36 0.56
C LYS A 65 15.84 -4.84 1.12
N GLY A 66 15.83 -3.79 1.95
CA GLY A 66 17.03 -3.14 2.46
C GLY A 66 17.77 -2.27 1.43
N GLU A 67 17.09 -1.88 0.36
CA GLU A 67 17.66 -0.98 -0.66
C GLU A 67 17.69 0.47 -0.15
N PRO A 68 18.74 1.25 -0.48
CA PRO A 68 18.81 2.65 -0.09
C PRO A 68 17.73 3.47 -0.81
N LEU A 69 17.08 4.38 -0.07
CA LEU A 69 16.14 5.35 -0.64
C LEU A 69 16.87 6.60 -1.12
N THR A 70 16.40 7.16 -2.22
CA THR A 70 16.82 8.50 -2.67
C THR A 70 16.27 9.59 -1.74
N ASP A 71 16.85 10.79 -1.76
CA ASP A 71 16.36 11.93 -0.97
C ASP A 71 14.89 12.27 -1.24
N GLN A 72 14.45 12.09 -2.49
CA GLN A 72 13.07 12.34 -2.89
C GLN A 72 12.13 11.29 -2.33
N GLU A 73 12.47 10.00 -2.43
CA GLU A 73 11.70 8.90 -1.83
C GLU A 73 11.67 9.01 -0.31
N TYR A 74 12.78 9.46 0.30
CA TYR A 74 12.84 9.73 1.73
C TYR A 74 11.86 10.84 2.12
N LYS A 75 11.88 11.99 1.43
CA LYS A 75 10.90 13.08 1.64
C LYS A 75 9.46 12.60 1.45
N MET A 76 9.20 11.74 0.47
CA MET A 76 7.87 11.16 0.21
C MET A 76 7.43 10.22 1.34
N SER A 77 8.32 9.34 1.82
CA SER A 77 8.05 8.42 2.94
C SER A 77 7.80 9.18 4.27
N VAL A 78 8.49 10.30 4.47
CA VAL A 78 8.38 11.17 5.66
C VAL A 78 7.21 12.16 5.52
N GLY A 79 6.75 12.42 4.29
CA GLY A 79 5.61 13.28 3.97
C GLY A 79 4.33 12.84 4.67
N SER A 80 3.64 13.80 5.30
CA SER A 80 2.55 13.65 6.28
C SER A 80 1.40 12.67 5.93
N ARG A 81 1.28 12.25 4.66
CA ARG A 81 0.25 11.31 4.15
C ARG A 81 0.62 9.84 4.43
N ILE A 82 1.87 9.44 4.19
CA ILE A 82 2.36 8.06 4.41
C ILE A 82 2.62 7.77 5.89
N LYS A 83 3.12 8.76 6.66
CA LYS A 83 3.27 8.62 8.12
C LYS A 83 1.99 8.21 8.84
N ARG A 84 0.81 8.60 8.33
CA ARG A 84 -0.47 8.20 8.94
C ARG A 84 -0.74 6.71 8.71
N TRP A 85 -0.49 6.22 7.50
CA TRP A 85 -0.68 4.81 7.11
C TRP A 85 0.39 3.88 7.74
N LEU A 86 1.67 4.28 7.72
CA LEU A 86 2.76 3.54 8.37
C LEU A 86 2.66 3.55 9.90
N ARG A 87 2.13 4.60 10.54
CA ARG A 87 1.81 4.58 11.99
C ARG A 87 0.74 3.55 12.35
N HIS A 88 -0.14 3.17 11.42
CA HIS A 88 -1.10 2.09 11.65
C HIS A 88 -0.49 0.70 11.48
N GLN A 89 0.55 0.53 10.66
CA GLN A 89 1.26 -0.75 10.52
C GLN A 89 2.36 -0.98 11.58
N THR A 90 3.13 0.05 11.94
CA THR A 90 4.28 -0.07 12.87
C THR A 90 3.92 -0.12 14.35
N LYS A 91 2.69 0.26 14.75
CA LYS A 91 2.21 0.04 16.12
C LYS A 91 1.94 -1.45 16.45
N LYS A 92 2.00 -2.35 15.46
CA LYS A 92 1.79 -3.79 15.64
C LYS A 92 3.07 -4.58 16.02
N TRP A 93 4.24 -3.94 16.01
CA TRP A 93 5.54 -4.60 16.24
C TRP A 93 6.46 -3.82 17.20
N LYS A 94 5.89 -3.08 18.15
CA LYS A 94 6.67 -2.35 19.18
C LYS A 94 6.28 -2.64 20.62
N PHE A 95 5.40 -3.64 20.82
CA PHE A 95 5.00 -4.20 22.12
C PHE A 95 4.82 -5.73 21.98
N MET A 96 5.80 -6.38 21.36
CA MET A 96 6.12 -7.80 21.52
C MET A 96 7.60 -7.89 21.85
#